data_AF-A0A931EDN7-F1
#
_entry.id   AF-A0A931EDN7-F1
#
_cell.length_a   1.000
_cell.length_b   1.000
_cell.length_c   1.000
_cell.angle_alpha   90.00
_cell.angle_beta   90.00
_cell.angle_gamma   90.00
#
_symmetry.space_group_name_H-M   'P 1'
#
loop_
_entity.id
_entity.type
_entity.pdbx_description
1 polymer ?
#
loop_
_entity_poly.entity_id
_entity_poly.type
_entity_poly.pdbx_seq_one_letter_code
_entity_poly.pdbx_strand_id
1 'polypeptide(L)'
;MLTFSYQDVVDAPDSKAKLGNEIAFYFANQPTPKVEKTFGIAVGRRKAKSASDEQSCHEAMIYALTALRDRAISDGANAVIDISSYYKKKEIADKTKYECRAGASGASVVLRGTIVKLGK
;
A
#
# COMPACT_ATOMS: atom_id res chain seq x y z
N MET A 1 -17.54 5.72 -2.68
CA MET A 1 -16.27 5.03 -3.02
C MET A 1 -15.49 6.01 -3.83
N LEU A 2 -14.27 6.31 -3.42
CA LEU A 2 -13.41 7.33 -4.01
C LEU A 2 -12.18 6.65 -4.57
N THR A 3 -11.62 7.21 -5.63
CA THR A 3 -10.42 6.69 -6.28
C THR A 3 -9.41 7.82 -6.35
N PHE A 4 -8.23 7.59 -5.80
CA PHE A 4 -7.15 8.59 -5.71
C PHE A 4 -5.89 8.05 -6.35
N SER A 5 -4.95 8.94 -6.71
CA SER A 5 -3.63 8.50 -7.18
C SER A 5 -2.81 8.00 -5.98
N TYR A 6 -2.16 6.85 -6.09
CA TYR A 6 -1.23 6.43 -5.04
C TYR A 6 0.05 7.27 -5.06
N GLN A 7 0.43 7.84 -6.22
CA GLN A 7 1.65 8.66 -6.34
C GLN A 7 1.52 9.90 -5.45
N ASP A 8 0.35 10.54 -5.45
CA ASP A 8 0.08 11.70 -4.58
C ASP A 8 0.30 11.37 -3.10
N VAL A 9 -0.02 10.15 -2.67
CA VAL A 9 0.20 9.70 -1.29
C VAL A 9 1.66 9.32 -1.07
N VAL A 10 2.26 8.47 -1.92
CA VAL A 10 3.62 7.95 -1.73
C VAL A 10 4.68 9.06 -1.85
N ASP A 11 4.46 10.05 -2.71
CA ASP A 11 5.38 11.17 -2.87
C ASP A 11 5.24 12.24 -1.80
N ALA A 12 4.14 12.24 -1.05
CA ALA A 12 3.94 13.17 0.05
C ALA A 12 5.04 13.02 1.12
N PRO A 13 5.56 14.14 1.67
CA PRO A 13 6.64 14.11 2.65
C PRO A 13 6.28 13.37 3.94
N ASP A 14 5.02 13.45 4.40
CA ASP A 14 4.54 12.69 5.57
C ASP A 14 4.63 11.17 5.35
N SER A 15 4.28 10.72 4.14
CA SER A 15 4.34 9.31 3.76
C SER A 15 5.77 8.81 3.68
N LYS A 16 6.68 9.59 3.09
CA LYS A 16 8.11 9.23 3.04
C LYS A 16 8.70 9.13 4.45
N ALA A 17 8.34 10.04 5.35
CA ALA A 17 8.76 9.97 6.74
C ALA A 17 8.22 8.72 7.46
N LYS A 18 6.95 8.33 7.19
CA LYS A 18 6.32 7.16 7.83
C LYS A 18 6.73 5.83 7.22
N LEU A 19 6.98 5.76 5.92
CA LEU A 19 7.36 4.53 5.21
C LEU A 19 8.87 4.28 5.29
N GLY A 20 9.67 5.35 5.31
CA GLY A 20 11.12 5.24 5.26
C GLY A 20 11.62 4.69 3.92
N ASN A 21 12.92 4.37 3.86
CA ASN A 21 13.58 3.90 2.65
C ASN A 21 14.00 2.42 2.73
N GLU A 22 13.51 1.68 3.73
CA GLU A 22 13.94 0.30 4.00
C GLU A 22 13.26 -0.72 3.10
N ILE A 23 12.00 -0.47 2.72
CA ILE A 23 11.19 -1.37 1.88
C ILE A 23 10.78 -0.65 0.61
N ALA A 24 11.05 -1.28 -0.54
CA ALA A 24 10.60 -0.79 -1.83
C ALA A 24 9.15 -1.24 -2.11
N PHE A 25 8.29 -0.33 -2.56
CA PHE A 25 6.90 -0.62 -2.90
C PHE A 25 6.72 -0.56 -4.42
N TYR A 26 6.21 -1.64 -5.01
CA TYR A 26 5.92 -1.73 -6.43
C TYR A 26 4.44 -2.04 -6.63
N PHE A 27 3.76 -1.13 -7.31
CA PHE A 27 2.31 -1.18 -7.55
C PHE A 27 1.99 -1.92 -8.84
N ALA A 28 0.98 -2.79 -8.79
CA ALA A 28 0.58 -3.66 -9.89
C ALA A 28 1.80 -4.31 -10.56
N ASN A 29 1.91 -4.25 -11.89
CA ASN A 29 3.02 -4.84 -12.65
C ASN A 29 4.17 -3.84 -12.91
N GLN A 30 4.46 -2.94 -11.97
CA GLN A 30 5.62 -2.05 -12.08
C GLN A 30 6.92 -2.87 -12.24
N PRO A 31 7.90 -2.37 -13.03
CA PRO A 31 9.17 -3.06 -13.22
C PRO A 31 9.91 -3.16 -11.89
N THR A 32 10.26 -4.39 -11.51
CA THR A 32 11.03 -4.67 -10.29
C THR A 32 12.35 -5.35 -10.66
N PRO A 33 13.39 -5.23 -9.82
CA PRO A 33 14.51 -6.15 -9.83
C PRO A 33 14.06 -7.62 -9.73
N LYS A 34 14.99 -8.54 -10.00
CA LYS A 34 14.71 -9.97 -9.93
C LYS A 34 14.34 -10.37 -8.50
N VAL A 35 13.21 -11.04 -8.35
CA VAL A 35 12.80 -11.63 -7.07
C VAL A 35 13.72 -12.79 -6.73
N GLU A 36 14.48 -12.66 -5.65
CA GLU A 36 15.30 -13.75 -5.09
C GLU A 36 14.46 -14.70 -4.26
N LYS A 37 13.56 -14.16 -3.44
CA LYS A 37 12.72 -14.96 -2.54
C LYS A 37 11.34 -14.35 -2.39
N THR A 38 10.32 -15.20 -2.40
CA THR A 38 8.95 -14.81 -2.09
C THR A 38 8.57 -15.36 -0.72
N PHE A 39 8.05 -14.50 0.17
CA PHE A 39 7.62 -14.90 1.51
C PHE A 39 6.11 -15.17 1.56
N GLY A 40 5.34 -14.53 0.67
CA GLY A 40 3.92 -14.75 0.55
C GLY A 40 3.15 -13.46 0.31
N ILE A 41 1.84 -13.53 0.44
CA ILE A 41 0.94 -12.41 0.16
C ILE A 41 0.46 -11.82 1.48
N ALA A 42 0.56 -10.50 1.60
CA ALA A 42 0.09 -9.73 2.74
C ALA A 42 -1.07 -8.82 2.33
N VAL A 43 -2.00 -8.60 3.27
CA VAL A 43 -3.12 -7.68 3.09
C VAL A 43 -3.10 -6.63 4.20
N GLY A 44 -2.88 -5.38 3.82
CA GLY A 44 -2.91 -4.21 4.69
C GLY A 44 -4.31 -3.58 4.67
N ARG A 45 -5.18 -3.98 5.60
CA ARG A 45 -6.48 -3.31 5.80
C ARG A 45 -6.39 -2.30 6.93
N ARG A 46 -6.50 -1.01 6.61
CA ARG A 46 -6.47 0.05 7.60
C ARG A 46 -7.63 1.03 7.44
N LYS A 47 -7.89 1.75 8.52
CA LYS A 47 -8.91 2.79 8.62
C LYS A 47 -8.29 4.04 9.20
N ALA A 48 -8.73 5.20 8.75
CA ALA A 48 -8.38 6.50 9.31
C ALA A 48 -9.62 7.40 9.33
N LYS A 49 -9.59 8.42 10.18
CA LYS A 49 -10.68 9.38 10.34
C LYS A 49 -10.08 10.76 10.56
N SER A 50 -10.27 11.62 9.57
CA SER A 50 -9.76 12.99 9.54
C SER A 50 -10.92 13.96 9.27
N ALA A 51 -10.61 15.24 9.13
CA ALA A 51 -11.61 16.29 8.91
C ALA A 51 -12.36 16.13 7.56
N SER A 52 -11.70 15.55 6.57
CA SER A 52 -12.26 15.31 5.23
C SER A 52 -12.10 13.85 4.79
N ASP A 53 -12.98 13.40 3.88
CA ASP A 53 -12.91 12.08 3.28
C ASP A 53 -11.57 11.84 2.57
N GLU A 54 -11.06 12.83 1.84
CA GLU A 54 -9.76 12.77 1.15
C GLU A 54 -8.60 12.56 2.12
N GLN A 55 -8.50 13.39 3.17
CA GLN A 55 -7.46 13.26 4.20
C GLN A 55 -7.53 11.89 4.88
N SER A 56 -8.75 11.43 5.20
CA SER A 56 -8.96 10.11 5.77
C SER A 56 -8.48 9.01 4.81
N CYS A 57 -8.71 9.16 3.51
CA CYS A 57 -8.24 8.21 2.50
C CYS A 57 -6.72 8.17 2.41
N HIS A 58 -6.07 9.34 2.43
CA HIS A 58 -4.63 9.46 2.39
C HIS A 58 -3.99 8.82 3.62
N GLU A 59 -4.49 9.13 4.82
CA GLU A 59 -4.02 8.50 6.05
C GLU A 59 -4.23 6.98 6.05
N ALA A 60 -5.41 6.50 5.63
CA ALA A 60 -5.70 5.08 5.57
C ALA A 60 -4.78 4.35 4.58
N MET A 61 -4.42 4.99 3.46
CA MET A 61 -3.47 4.49 2.48
C MET A 61 -2.06 4.38 3.08
N ILE A 62 -1.58 5.43 3.76
CA ILE A 62 -0.27 5.42 4.43
C ILE A 62 -0.22 4.29 5.46
N TYR A 63 -1.24 4.17 6.32
CA TYR A 63 -1.31 3.09 7.30
C TYR A 63 -1.32 1.70 6.66
N ALA A 64 -2.02 1.53 5.52
CA ALA A 64 -2.04 0.26 4.80
C ALA A 64 -0.65 -0.11 4.25
N LEU A 65 0.07 0.87 3.67
CA LEU A 65 1.44 0.69 3.22
C LEU A 65 2.41 0.41 4.38
N THR A 66 2.29 1.12 5.50
CA THR A 66 3.06 0.85 6.71
C THR A 66 2.84 -0.56 7.22
N ALA A 67 1.60 -1.08 7.20
CA ALA A 67 1.33 -2.45 7.60
C ALA A 67 2.00 -3.49 6.68
N LEU A 68 2.06 -3.22 5.37
CA LEU A 68 2.80 -4.07 4.42
C LEU A 68 4.31 -3.99 4.66
N ARG A 69 4.82 -2.78 4.96
CA ARG A 69 6.22 -2.55 5.32
C ARG A 69 6.64 -3.36 6.54
N ASP A 70 5.91 -3.21 7.64
CA ASP A 70 6.23 -3.84 8.90
C ASP A 70 6.20 -5.37 8.76
N ARG A 71 5.28 -5.88 7.91
CA ARG A 71 5.26 -7.29 7.53
C ARG A 71 6.50 -7.69 6.73
N ALA A 72 6.90 -6.90 5.73
CA ALA A 72 8.10 -7.17 4.96
C ALA A 72 9.37 -7.19 5.85
N ILE A 73 9.51 -6.22 6.74
CA ILE A 73 10.61 -6.15 7.71
C ILE A 73 10.60 -7.40 8.61
N SER A 74 9.44 -7.77 9.14
CA SER A 74 9.29 -8.95 10.00
C SER A 74 9.63 -10.27 9.30
N ASP A 75 9.34 -10.38 7.99
CA ASP A 75 9.67 -11.56 7.19
C ASP A 75 11.14 -11.55 6.70
N GLY A 76 11.89 -10.45 6.89
CA GLY A 76 13.25 -10.28 6.37
C GLY A 76 13.30 -10.01 4.85
N ALA A 77 12.21 -9.48 4.31
CA ALA A 77 12.07 -8.98 2.95
C ALA A 77 12.55 -7.53 2.83
N ASN A 78 12.78 -7.07 1.60
CA ASN A 78 13.19 -5.70 1.29
C ASN A 78 12.23 -5.01 0.30
N ALA A 79 11.17 -5.70 -0.15
CA ALA A 79 10.19 -5.12 -1.05
C ALA A 79 8.81 -5.75 -0.92
N VAL A 80 7.82 -4.99 -1.35
CA VAL A 80 6.45 -5.45 -1.57
C VAL A 80 6.09 -5.15 -3.01
N ILE A 81 5.77 -6.20 -3.77
CA ILE A 81 5.41 -6.12 -5.20
C ILE A 81 3.95 -6.45 -5.42
N ASP A 82 3.46 -6.27 -6.64
CA ASP A 82 2.07 -6.54 -7.02
C ASP A 82 1.06 -5.83 -6.11
N ILE A 83 1.39 -4.63 -5.62
CA ILE A 83 0.51 -3.89 -4.72
C ILE A 83 -0.73 -3.46 -5.50
N SER A 84 -1.89 -3.91 -5.05
CA SER A 84 -3.19 -3.65 -5.67
C SER A 84 -4.25 -3.35 -4.61
N SER A 85 -5.29 -2.61 -5.01
CA SER A 85 -6.45 -2.42 -4.14
C SER A 85 -7.24 -3.72 -4.06
N TYR A 86 -7.62 -4.13 -2.86
CA TYR A 86 -8.31 -5.39 -2.63
C TYR A 86 -9.70 -5.18 -2.06
N TYR A 87 -10.72 -5.38 -2.89
CA TYR A 87 -12.10 -5.09 -2.50
C TYR A 87 -13.07 -6.19 -2.93
N LYS A 88 -13.90 -6.66 -1.98
CA LYS A 88 -14.87 -7.75 -2.19
C LYS A 88 -14.27 -8.99 -2.90
N LYS A 89 -13.04 -9.38 -2.53
CA LYS A 89 -12.28 -10.48 -3.15
C LYS A 89 -11.89 -10.24 -4.62
N LYS A 90 -11.97 -9.00 -5.10
CA LYS A 90 -11.46 -8.59 -6.41
C LYS A 90 -10.22 -7.74 -6.22
N GLU A 91 -9.20 -8.08 -6.98
CA GLU A 91 -7.98 -7.30 -7.09
C GLU A 91 -8.19 -6.26 -8.17
N ILE A 92 -7.96 -5.00 -7.80
CA ILE A 92 -8.00 -3.87 -8.71
C ILE A 92 -6.55 -3.42 -8.83
N ALA A 93 -5.90 -4.03 -9.81
CA ALA A 93 -4.51 -3.76 -10.15
C ALA A 93 -4.46 -2.52 -11.04
N ASP A 94 -4.36 -1.36 -10.40
CA ASP A 94 -4.15 -0.08 -11.07
C ASP A 94 -2.72 0.40 -10.82
N LYS A 95 -2.03 0.79 -11.90
CA LYS A 95 -0.66 1.33 -11.83
C LYS A 95 -0.61 2.80 -11.46
N THR A 96 -1.74 3.41 -11.11
CA THR A 96 -1.76 4.82 -10.67
C THR A 96 -2.75 5.08 -9.56
N LYS A 97 -3.81 4.28 -9.46
CA LYS A 97 -4.96 4.57 -8.62
C LYS A 97 -5.14 3.53 -7.51
N TYR A 98 -5.70 3.97 -6.39
CA TYR A 98 -6.17 3.08 -5.32
C TYR A 98 -7.62 3.39 -4.96
N GLU A 99 -8.32 2.37 -4.48
CA GLU A 99 -9.69 2.52 -4.01
C GLU A 99 -9.73 2.85 -2.52
N CYS A 100 -10.46 3.91 -2.22
CA CYS A 100 -10.78 4.32 -0.88
C CYS A 100 -12.28 4.23 -0.61
N ARG A 101 -12.62 3.66 0.54
CA ARG A 101 -13.99 3.67 1.05
C ARG A 101 -14.12 4.68 2.18
N ALA A 102 -14.48 5.91 1.84
CA ALA A 102 -14.89 6.94 2.79
C ALA A 102 -16.38 6.86 3.14
N GLY A 103 -16.74 7.35 4.33
CA GLY A 103 -18.10 7.42 4.85
C GLY A 103 -18.15 8.06 6.25
N ALA A 104 -19.33 8.10 6.87
CA ALA A 104 -19.55 8.80 8.15
C ALA A 104 -18.64 8.34 9.31
N SER A 105 -18.06 7.14 9.23
CA SER A 105 -17.14 6.59 10.23
C SER A 105 -15.66 6.72 9.84
N GLY A 106 -15.33 7.53 8.83
CA GLY A 106 -13.99 7.69 8.28
C GLY A 106 -13.77 6.89 6.99
N ALA A 107 -12.51 6.77 6.60
CA ALA A 107 -12.09 6.09 5.39
C ALA A 107 -11.37 4.77 5.67
N SER A 108 -11.51 3.81 4.76
CA SER A 108 -10.80 2.54 4.79
C SER A 108 -10.18 2.24 3.43
N VAL A 109 -8.92 1.82 3.48
CA VAL A 109 -8.16 1.34 2.33
C VAL A 109 -7.71 -0.08 2.63
N VAL A 110 -7.78 -0.94 1.62
CA VAL A 110 -7.34 -2.32 1.69
C VAL A 110 -6.39 -2.56 0.53
N LEU A 111 -5.12 -2.80 0.86
CA LEU A 111 -4.10 -3.15 -0.11
C LEU A 111 -3.73 -4.61 0.03
N ARG A 112 -3.49 -5.27 -1.10
CA ARG A 112 -2.87 -6.59 -1.19
C ARG A 112 -1.54 -6.42 -1.88
N GLY A 113 -0.50 -7.08 -1.38
CA GLY A 113 0.81 -7.09 -2.02
C GLY A 113 1.57 -8.37 -1.68
N THR A 114 2.57 -8.69 -2.48
CA THR A 114 3.42 -9.85 -2.30
C THR A 114 4.74 -9.43 -1.65
N ILE A 115 5.04 -10.02 -0.50
CA ILE A 115 6.26 -9.77 0.26
C ILE A 115 7.39 -10.55 -0.38
N VAL A 116 8.42 -9.84 -0.85
CA VAL A 116 9.55 -10.42 -1.56
C VAL A 116 10.88 -9.84 -1.12
N LYS A 117 11.92 -10.65 -1.28
CA LYS A 117 13.30 -10.19 -1.29
C LYS A 117 13.75 -10.05 -2.73
N LEU A 118 14.09 -8.83 -3.12
CA LEU A 118 14.70 -8.51 -4.38
C LEU A 118 16.21 -8.65 -4.29
N GLY A 119 16.78 -9.22 -5.34
CA GLY A 119 18.22 -9.30 -5.54
C GLY A 119 18.80 -7.95 -5.92
N LYS A 120 20.08 -7.81 -5.66
CA LYS A 120 20.90 -6.71 -6.20
C LYS A 120 21.16 -6.91 -7.69
#